data_AF-A0A9P0KXU4-F1
#
_entry.id   AF-A0A9P0KXU4-F1
#
_cell.length_a   1.000
_cell.length_b   1.000
_cell.length_c   1.000
_cell.angle_alpha   90.00
_cell.angle_beta   90.00
_cell.angle_gamma   90.00
#
_symmetry.space_group_name_H-M   'P 1'
#
loop_
_entity.id
_entity.type
_entity.pdbx_description
1 polymer ?
#
loop_
_entity_poly.entity_id
_entity_poly.type
_entity_poly.pdbx_seq_one_letter_code
_entity_poly.pdbx_strand_id
1 'polypeptide(L)'
;MVPVLLGNKCFIIIIIFEQEPIESWRNVNGHNLLDLLYTDKDEWLRAFENYVLLTRLMVQTSKPKSSSTTVQIFERSLQSSRYCFLEQGYTNNHIHGADYAVLDQWYKWARANHDISLDLIVYLRCPPEVAYERIKKRGRPEETKIPLQYLQELHESHEKWLMSEDSSNTTPVIVFNVDTTIEQVQEQCKLNEDKILGLDKREVKNVDEESKEKIKKTLKF
;
A
#
# COMPACT_ATOMS: atom_id res chain seq x y z
N MET A 1 -15.42 -7.46 12.61
CA MET A 1 -16.76 -7.02 12.20
C MET A 1 -17.11 -5.83 13.07
N VAL A 2 -17.23 -4.64 12.48
CA VAL A 2 -17.54 -3.41 13.23
C VAL A 2 -18.87 -2.88 12.70
N PRO A 3 -19.95 -2.91 13.50
CA PRO A 3 -21.22 -2.32 13.10
C PRO A 3 -21.10 -0.79 13.21
N VAL A 4 -21.36 -0.08 12.11
CA VAL A 4 -21.40 1.39 12.10
C VAL A 4 -22.80 1.84 11.70
N LEU A 5 -23.39 2.71 12.54
CA LEU A 5 -24.69 3.32 12.30
C LEU A 5 -24.49 4.65 11.58
N LEU A 6 -24.86 4.70 10.30
CA LEU A 6 -25.01 5.94 9.53
C LEU A 6 -26.51 6.14 9.26
N GLY A 7 -27.17 6.94 10.10
CA GLY A 7 -28.63 7.11 10.09
C GLY A 7 -29.41 5.84 10.52
N ASN A 8 -30.57 5.58 9.90
CA ASN A 8 -31.44 4.42 10.20
C ASN A 8 -31.02 3.11 9.50
N LYS A 9 -29.82 3.03 8.93
CA LYS A 9 -29.30 1.82 8.26
C LYS A 9 -28.03 1.34 8.96
N CYS A 10 -28.04 0.07 9.38
CA CYS A 10 -26.86 -0.62 9.90
C CYS A 10 -25.99 -1.06 8.72
N PHE A 11 -24.80 -0.47 8.57
CA PHE A 11 -23.83 -0.92 7.58
C PHE A 11 -22.81 -1.83 8.27
N ILE A 12 -22.70 -3.07 7.78
CA ILE A 12 -21.67 -3.99 8.25
C ILE A 12 -20.40 -3.69 7.45
N ILE A 13 -19.37 -3.16 8.12
CA ILE A 13 -18.06 -2.94 7.50
C ILE A 13 -17.26 -4.23 7.60
N ILE A 14 -16.80 -4.72 6.43
CA ILE A 14 -15.98 -5.91 6.30
C ILE A 14 -14.65 -5.48 5.68
N ILE A 15 -13.59 -5.66 6.47
CA ILE A 15 -12.22 -5.29 6.15
C ILE A 15 -11.45 -6.57 5.84
N ILE A 16 -10.72 -6.56 4.72
CA ILE A 16 -9.72 -7.59 4.41
C ILE A 16 -8.34 -6.92 4.42
N PHE A 17 -7.38 -7.53 5.11
CA PHE A 17 -5.98 -7.13 5.11
C PHE A 17 -5.16 -8.09 4.25
N GLU A 18 -4.59 -7.58 3.17
CA GLU A 18 -3.72 -8.32 2.26
C GLU A 18 -2.26 -7.98 2.56
N GLN A 19 -1.57 -8.94 3.18
CA GLN A 19 -0.17 -8.82 3.58
C GLN A 19 0.79 -8.87 2.39
N GLU A 20 2.03 -8.41 2.60
CA GLU A 20 3.09 -8.64 1.63
C GLU A 20 3.29 -10.15 1.40
N PRO A 21 3.40 -10.62 0.15
CA PRO A 21 3.59 -12.04 -0.15
C PRO A 21 5.05 -12.47 0.07
N ILE A 22 5.60 -12.22 1.26
CA ILE A 22 7.01 -12.50 1.62
C ILE A 22 7.34 -13.98 1.42
N GLU A 23 6.43 -14.88 1.79
CA GLU A 23 6.66 -16.32 1.62
C GLU A 23 6.78 -16.72 0.15
N SER A 24 6.05 -16.06 -0.76
CA SER A 24 6.23 -16.24 -2.20
C SER A 24 7.62 -15.77 -2.64
N TRP A 25 8.10 -14.64 -2.11
CA TRP A 25 9.43 -14.11 -2.43
C TRP A 25 10.58 -14.97 -1.88
N ARG A 26 10.34 -15.69 -0.78
CA ARG A 26 11.30 -16.62 -0.17
C ARG A 26 11.33 -17.98 -0.86
N ASN A 27 10.34 -18.28 -1.69
CA ASN A 27 10.29 -19.53 -2.44
C ASN A 27 9.63 -19.35 -3.81
N VAL A 28 10.42 -18.90 -4.77
CA VAL A 28 10.07 -18.89 -6.20
C VAL A 28 10.61 -20.17 -6.81
N ASN A 29 9.79 -21.22 -6.81
CA ASN A 29 10.15 -22.53 -7.39
C ASN A 29 11.50 -23.07 -6.86
N GLY A 30 11.71 -23.00 -5.54
CA GLY A 30 12.94 -23.43 -4.87
C GLY A 30 13.99 -22.34 -4.65
N HIS A 31 13.78 -21.13 -5.19
CA HIS A 31 14.71 -20.02 -5.07
C HIS A 31 14.24 -18.97 -4.04
N ASN A 32 15.10 -18.60 -3.10
CA ASN A 32 14.83 -17.51 -2.16
C ASN A 32 15.30 -16.18 -2.74
N LEU A 33 14.42 -15.50 -3.50
CA LEU A 33 14.77 -14.22 -4.13
C LEU A 33 15.02 -13.11 -3.11
N LEU A 34 14.39 -13.17 -1.93
CA LEU A 34 14.63 -12.18 -0.87
C LEU A 34 16.05 -12.30 -0.29
N ASP A 35 16.52 -13.53 -0.07
CA ASP A 35 17.90 -13.79 0.38
C ASP A 35 18.92 -13.44 -0.71
N LEU A 36 18.62 -13.78 -1.96
CA LEU A 36 19.46 -13.44 -3.11
C LEU A 36 19.59 -11.92 -3.29
N LEU A 37 18.49 -11.17 -3.16
CA LEU A 37 18.49 -9.71 -3.17
C LEU A 37 19.48 -9.13 -2.14
N TYR A 38 19.42 -9.59 -0.89
CA TYR A 38 20.28 -9.04 0.17
C TYR A 38 21.70 -9.64 0.19
N THR A 39 21.94 -10.69 -0.60
CA THR A 39 23.27 -11.25 -0.83
C THR A 39 24.02 -10.49 -1.93
N ASP A 40 23.36 -10.22 -3.05
CA ASP A 40 23.91 -9.48 -4.18
C ASP A 40 22.79 -8.68 -4.88
N LYS A 41 22.67 -7.40 -4.53
CA LYS A 41 21.64 -6.53 -5.10
C LYS A 41 21.87 -6.26 -6.58
N ASP A 42 23.13 -6.15 -7.01
CA ASP A 42 23.46 -5.81 -8.39
C ASP A 42 23.02 -6.92 -9.36
N GLU A 43 23.13 -8.18 -8.92
CA GLU A 43 22.66 -9.33 -9.72
C GLU A 43 21.14 -9.54 -9.61
N TRP A 44 20.59 -9.48 -8.39
CA TRP A 44 19.25 -10.04 -8.13
C TRP A 44 18.12 -9.03 -8.03
N LEU A 45 18.41 -7.73 -7.87
CA LEU A 45 17.37 -6.71 -7.68
C LEU A 45 16.38 -6.68 -8.86
N ARG A 46 16.86 -6.82 -10.10
CA ARG A 46 15.97 -6.88 -11.27
C ARG A 46 14.99 -8.04 -11.20
N ALA A 47 15.47 -9.24 -10.91
CA ALA A 47 14.62 -10.43 -10.83
C ALA A 47 13.61 -10.29 -9.69
N PHE A 48 14.07 -9.76 -8.55
CA PHE A 48 13.23 -9.49 -7.40
C PHE A 48 12.12 -8.47 -7.72
N GLU A 49 12.45 -7.30 -8.26
CA GLU A 49 11.46 -6.26 -8.59
C GLU A 49 10.44 -6.71 -9.64
N ASN A 50 10.85 -7.51 -10.63
CA ASN A 50 9.92 -8.12 -11.60
C ASN A 50 8.90 -9.03 -10.88
N TYR A 51 9.36 -9.85 -9.94
CA TYR A 51 8.50 -10.76 -9.21
C TYR A 51 7.62 -10.04 -8.18
N VAL A 52 8.13 -8.98 -7.54
CA VAL A 52 7.34 -8.08 -6.69
C VAL A 52 6.22 -7.44 -7.51
N LEU A 53 6.50 -6.90 -8.70
CA LEU A 53 5.49 -6.32 -9.58
C LEU A 53 4.38 -7.33 -9.91
N LEU A 54 4.74 -8.55 -10.31
CA LEU A 54 3.77 -9.62 -10.59
C LEU A 54 2.93 -9.97 -9.37
N THR A 55 3.57 -10.28 -8.24
CA THR A 55 2.87 -10.71 -7.01
C THR A 55 1.97 -9.63 -6.43
N ARG A 56 2.41 -8.36 -6.48
CA ARG A 56 1.60 -7.20 -6.09
C ARG A 56 0.39 -6.99 -6.98
N LEU A 57 0.57 -7.12 -8.30
CA LEU A 57 -0.53 -7.01 -9.25
C LEU A 57 -1.59 -8.08 -8.96
N MET A 58 -1.18 -9.33 -8.73
CA MET A 58 -2.10 -10.42 -8.38
C MET A 58 -2.89 -10.12 -7.09
N VAL A 59 -2.23 -9.57 -6.07
CA VAL A 59 -2.89 -9.22 -4.80
C VAL A 59 -3.88 -8.06 -4.99
N GLN A 60 -3.48 -6.97 -5.63
CA GLN A 60 -4.36 -5.80 -5.81
C GLN A 60 -5.53 -6.04 -6.77
N THR A 61 -5.37 -6.95 -7.71
CA THR A 61 -6.45 -7.33 -8.64
C THR A 61 -7.27 -8.53 -8.15
N SER A 62 -6.91 -9.10 -7.00
CA SER A 62 -7.65 -10.21 -6.42
C SER A 62 -9.06 -9.77 -6.05
N LYS A 63 -10.05 -10.59 -6.41
CA LYS A 63 -11.43 -10.33 -6.03
C LYS A 63 -11.56 -10.42 -4.52
N PRO A 64 -12.36 -9.55 -3.89
CA PRO A 64 -12.65 -9.69 -2.48
C PRO A 64 -13.19 -11.09 -2.18
N LYS A 65 -12.72 -11.70 -1.08
CA LYS A 65 -13.14 -13.05 -0.66
C LYS A 65 -14.64 -13.13 -0.34
N SER A 66 -15.29 -11.99 -0.12
CA SER A 66 -16.73 -11.86 0.07
C SER A 66 -17.28 -10.72 -0.77
N SER A 67 -18.47 -10.91 -1.34
CA SER A 67 -19.22 -9.83 -2.03
C SER A 67 -19.64 -8.68 -1.10
N SER A 68 -19.54 -8.89 0.21
CA SER A 68 -19.85 -7.92 1.24
C SER A 68 -18.64 -7.12 1.73
N THR A 69 -17.44 -7.36 1.19
CA THR A 69 -16.25 -6.59 1.54
C THR A 69 -16.41 -5.14 1.13
N THR A 70 -16.22 -4.25 2.10
CA THR A 70 -16.37 -2.79 1.89
C THR A 70 -15.02 -2.08 1.84
N VAL A 71 -13.99 -2.65 2.46
CA VAL A 71 -12.65 -2.06 2.54
C VAL A 71 -11.60 -3.16 2.32
N GLN A 72 -10.66 -2.92 1.41
CA GLN A 72 -9.46 -3.74 1.24
C GLN A 72 -8.24 -2.90 1.63
N ILE A 73 -7.44 -3.42 2.55
CA ILE A 73 -6.21 -2.80 3.00
C ILE A 73 -5.06 -3.64 2.48
N PHE A 74 -4.13 -3.00 1.78
CA PHE A 74 -2.93 -3.65 1.26
C PHE A 74 -1.71 -3.22 2.08
N GLU A 75 -0.90 -4.19 2.51
CA GLU A 75 0.44 -3.90 3.01
C GLU A 75 1.34 -3.56 1.82
N ARG A 76 1.65 -2.26 1.66
CA ARG A 76 2.25 -1.65 0.47
C ARG A 76 1.38 -1.75 -0.79
N SER A 77 1.93 -1.36 -1.94
CA SER A 77 1.24 -1.37 -3.23
C SER A 77 2.20 -1.49 -4.42
N LEU A 78 1.63 -1.72 -5.61
CA LEU A 78 2.34 -1.68 -6.88
C LEU A 78 2.97 -0.30 -7.09
N GLN A 79 2.26 0.75 -6.67
CA GLN A 79 2.73 2.13 -6.69
C GLN A 79 3.98 2.32 -5.83
N SER A 80 4.02 1.81 -4.59
CA SER A 80 5.24 1.90 -3.77
C SER A 80 6.41 1.10 -4.36
N SER A 81 6.13 -0.02 -5.03
CA SER A 81 7.16 -0.79 -5.73
C SER A 81 7.77 0.04 -6.86
N ARG A 82 6.92 0.73 -7.64
CA ARG A 82 7.32 1.59 -8.75
C ARG A 82 8.02 2.89 -8.31
N TYR A 83 7.46 3.62 -7.35
CA TYR A 83 7.89 4.97 -7.01
C TYR A 83 8.88 5.02 -5.83
N CYS A 84 9.08 3.92 -5.12
CA CYS A 84 10.08 3.85 -4.04
C CYS A 84 11.19 2.86 -4.37
N PHE A 85 10.87 1.56 -4.47
CA PHE A 85 11.91 0.52 -4.62
C PHE A 85 12.61 0.58 -5.98
N LEU A 86 11.86 0.66 -7.08
CA LEU A 86 12.44 0.80 -8.42
C LEU A 86 13.20 2.13 -8.60
N GLU A 87 12.68 3.24 -8.06
CA GLU A 87 13.36 4.55 -8.09
C GLU A 87 14.67 4.53 -7.31
N GLN A 88 14.67 3.95 -6.10
CA GLN A 88 15.86 3.80 -5.27
C GLN A 88 16.90 2.91 -5.96
N GLY A 89 16.49 1.77 -6.51
CA GLY A 89 17.38 0.87 -7.25
C GLY A 89 18.02 1.54 -8.47
N TYR A 90 17.26 2.34 -9.21
CA TYR A 90 17.77 3.05 -10.38
C TYR A 90 18.69 4.21 -10.00
N THR A 91 18.32 5.02 -9.00
CA THR A 91 19.12 6.17 -8.54
C THR A 91 20.49 5.73 -8.00
N ASN A 92 20.55 4.55 -7.39
CA ASN A 92 21.77 3.97 -6.84
C ASN A 92 22.53 3.06 -7.83
N ASN A 93 22.17 3.05 -9.11
CA ASN A 93 22.80 2.26 -10.17
C ASN A 93 22.74 0.72 -9.96
N HIS A 94 21.87 0.23 -9.09
CA HIS A 94 21.60 -1.21 -8.95
C HIS A 94 20.66 -1.74 -10.06
N ILE A 95 19.97 -0.85 -10.77
CA ILE A 95 19.11 -1.18 -11.91
C ILE A 95 19.60 -0.39 -13.11
N HIS A 96 19.98 -1.09 -14.19
CA HIS A 96 20.35 -0.45 -15.44
C HIS A 96 19.15 0.28 -16.07
N GLY A 97 19.39 1.39 -16.78
CA GLY A 97 18.31 2.20 -17.37
C GLY A 97 17.38 1.44 -18.32
N ALA A 98 17.89 0.42 -19.02
CA ALA A 98 17.06 -0.46 -19.86
C ALA A 98 16.09 -1.30 -19.01
N ASP A 99 16.57 -1.86 -17.89
CA ASP A 99 15.74 -2.66 -16.99
C ASP A 99 14.68 -1.80 -16.30
N TYR A 100 15.07 -0.58 -15.87
CA TYR A 100 14.14 0.41 -15.35
C TYR A 100 13.03 0.74 -16.35
N ALA A 101 13.38 0.99 -17.61
CA ALA A 101 12.41 1.30 -18.67
C ALA A 101 11.44 0.14 -18.92
N VAL A 102 11.92 -1.11 -18.91
CA VAL A 102 11.06 -2.30 -19.06
C VAL A 102 10.10 -2.45 -17.88
N LEU A 103 10.60 -2.34 -16.65
CA LEU A 103 9.78 -2.42 -15.43
C LEU A 103 8.73 -1.30 -15.37
N ASP A 104 9.08 -0.08 -15.77
CA ASP A 104 8.15 1.04 -15.87
C ASP A 104 7.04 0.79 -16.92
N GLN A 105 7.38 0.19 -18.07
CA GLN A 105 6.39 -0.19 -19.09
C GLN A 105 5.44 -1.27 -18.57
N TRP A 106 5.93 -2.26 -17.83
CA TRP A 106 5.08 -3.26 -17.16
C TRP A 106 4.10 -2.60 -16.18
N TYR A 107 4.58 -1.67 -15.36
CA TYR A 107 3.72 -0.91 -14.45
C TYR A 107 2.66 -0.09 -15.20
N LYS A 108 3.05 0.62 -16.26
CA LYS A 108 2.12 1.40 -17.10
C LYS A 108 1.06 0.51 -17.75
N TRP A 109 1.46 -0.65 -18.27
CA TRP A 109 0.54 -1.64 -18.81
C TRP A 109 -0.43 -2.14 -17.74
N ALA A 110 0.07 -2.49 -16.56
CA ALA A 110 -0.75 -2.97 -15.46
C ALA A 110 -1.80 -1.93 -15.05
N ARG A 111 -1.40 -0.67 -14.91
CA ARG A 111 -2.30 0.47 -14.62
C ARG A 111 -3.37 0.69 -15.69
N ALA A 112 -3.04 0.44 -16.95
CA ALA A 112 -3.97 0.63 -18.07
C ALA A 112 -4.98 -0.52 -18.22
N ASN A 113 -4.62 -1.73 -17.78
CA ASN A 113 -5.42 -2.95 -18.02
C ASN A 113 -6.11 -3.49 -16.77
N HIS A 114 -5.72 -3.02 -15.58
CA HIS A 114 -6.26 -3.48 -14.32
C HIS A 114 -6.61 -2.31 -13.39
N ASP A 115 -7.67 -2.48 -12.60
CA ASP A 115 -7.96 -1.56 -11.52
C ASP A 115 -7.02 -1.83 -10.35
N ILE A 116 -5.96 -1.03 -10.30
CA ILE A 116 -4.98 -0.99 -9.20
C ILE A 116 -5.06 0.34 -8.44
N SER A 117 -6.15 1.10 -8.63
CA SER A 117 -6.31 2.41 -8.03
C SER A 117 -6.37 2.31 -6.50
N LEU A 118 -5.89 3.34 -5.80
CA LEU A 118 -5.93 3.44 -4.35
C LEU A 118 -6.83 4.61 -3.97
N ASP A 119 -7.73 4.37 -3.02
CA ASP A 119 -8.64 5.40 -2.51
C ASP A 119 -7.99 6.33 -1.48
N LEU A 120 -6.99 5.80 -0.78
CA LEU A 120 -6.30 6.39 0.36
C LEU A 120 -4.96 5.67 0.58
N ILE A 121 -3.91 6.41 0.91
CA ILE A 121 -2.63 5.86 1.39
C ILE A 121 -2.46 6.23 2.86
N VAL A 122 -2.17 5.24 3.70
CA VAL A 122 -1.73 5.46 5.08
C VAL A 122 -0.21 5.29 5.13
N TYR A 123 0.50 6.41 5.30
CA TYR A 123 1.95 6.43 5.36
C TYR A 123 2.44 6.32 6.81
N LEU A 124 2.99 5.16 7.16
CA LEU A 124 3.61 4.91 8.46
C LEU A 124 5.04 5.49 8.47
N ARG A 125 5.17 6.74 8.90
CA ARG A 125 6.41 7.51 8.82
C ARG A 125 7.22 7.39 10.12
N CYS A 126 8.50 7.04 10.01
CA CYS A 126 9.47 7.10 11.10
C CYS A 126 10.87 7.41 10.54
N PRO A 127 11.80 7.87 11.38
CA PRO A 127 13.20 8.03 10.99
C PRO A 127 13.84 6.71 10.54
N PRO A 128 14.76 6.73 9.56
CA PRO A 128 15.48 5.54 9.09
C PRO A 128 16.17 4.75 10.21
N GLU A 129 16.70 5.44 11.23
CA GLU A 129 17.38 4.84 12.38
C GLU A 129 16.41 3.99 13.22
N VAL A 130 15.16 4.45 13.36
CA VAL A 130 14.10 3.73 14.07
C VAL A 130 13.70 2.47 13.29
N ALA A 131 13.58 2.59 11.96
CA ALA A 131 13.31 1.44 11.10
C ALA A 131 14.46 0.41 11.13
N TYR A 132 15.71 0.89 11.15
CA TYR A 132 16.90 0.05 11.23
C TYR A 132 16.95 -0.78 12.51
N GLU A 133 16.70 -0.17 13.66
CA GLU A 133 16.66 -0.89 14.94
C GLU A 133 15.49 -1.88 15.01
N ARG A 134 14.35 -1.57 14.37
CA ARG A 134 13.22 -2.52 14.25
C ARG A 134 13.57 -3.73 13.39
N ILE A 135 14.28 -3.54 12.28
CA ILE A 135 14.75 -4.63 11.41
C ILE A 135 15.69 -5.55 12.20
N LYS A 136 16.67 -4.98 12.91
CA LYS A 136 17.58 -5.76 13.77
C LYS A 136 16.82 -6.54 14.84
N LYS A 137 15.88 -5.89 15.55
CA LYS A 137 15.06 -6.53 16.59
C LYS A 137 14.20 -7.66 16.04
N ARG A 138 13.67 -7.50 14.81
CA ARG A 138 12.89 -8.54 14.12
C ARG A 138 13.73 -9.78 13.81
N GLY A 139 15.03 -9.61 13.53
CA GLY A 139 15.98 -10.70 13.40
C GLY A 139 15.71 -11.63 12.22
N ARG A 140 15.16 -11.13 11.11
CA ARG A 140 14.99 -11.91 9.89
C ARG A 140 16.37 -12.20 9.27
N PRO A 141 16.74 -13.47 9.03
CA PRO A 141 18.08 -13.82 8.54
C PRO A 141 18.49 -13.07 7.28
N GLU A 142 17.58 -12.97 6.31
CA GLU A 142 17.81 -12.31 5.01
C GLU A 142 18.13 -10.81 5.16
N GLU A 143 17.65 -10.15 6.23
CA GLU A 143 17.75 -8.69 6.41
C GLU A 143 18.97 -8.26 7.24
N THR A 144 19.76 -9.21 7.74
CA THR A 144 20.88 -8.95 8.66
C THR A 144 21.94 -8.03 8.06
N LYS A 145 22.09 -8.04 6.72
CA LYS A 145 23.12 -7.28 5.98
C LYS A 145 22.62 -5.93 5.44
N ILE A 146 21.38 -5.54 5.74
CA ILE A 146 20.84 -4.26 5.24
C ILE A 146 21.61 -3.10 5.91
N PRO A 147 22.26 -2.21 5.15
CA PRO A 147 22.92 -1.04 5.73
C PRO A 147 21.88 0.05 6.07
N LEU A 148 22.18 0.88 7.07
CA LEU A 148 21.33 2.05 7.41
C LEU A 148 21.14 2.98 6.20
N GLN A 149 22.20 3.19 5.42
CA GLN A 149 22.16 4.02 4.21
C GLN A 149 21.06 3.59 3.23
N TYR A 150 20.86 2.28 3.05
CA TYR A 150 19.77 1.77 2.20
C TYR A 150 18.40 2.22 2.69
N LEU A 151 18.19 2.26 4.01
CA LEU A 151 16.94 2.70 4.61
C LEU A 151 16.75 4.22 4.53
N GLN A 152 17.85 4.98 4.57
CA GLN A 152 17.83 6.44 4.36
C GLN A 152 17.40 6.77 2.92
N GLU A 153 18.01 6.12 1.92
CA GLU A 153 17.66 6.29 0.50
C GLU A 153 16.21 5.84 0.20
N LEU A 154 15.78 4.73 0.82
CA LEU A 154 14.41 4.27 0.69
C LEU A 154 13.43 5.24 1.35
N HIS A 155 13.78 5.81 2.51
CA HIS A 155 12.99 6.84 3.17
C HIS A 155 12.85 8.08 2.28
N GLU A 156 13.94 8.58 1.71
CA GLU A 156 13.92 9.71 0.76
C GLU A 156 13.01 9.44 -0.43
N SER A 157 12.99 8.21 -0.95
CA SER A 157 12.10 7.82 -2.03
C SER A 157 10.62 7.85 -1.61
N HIS A 158 10.29 7.49 -0.36
CA HIS A 158 8.94 7.63 0.18
C HIS A 158 8.56 9.10 0.40
N GLU A 159 9.47 9.92 0.94
CA GLU A 159 9.25 11.35 1.14
C GLU A 159 9.00 12.07 -0.19
N LYS A 160 9.82 11.77 -1.21
CA LYS A 160 9.66 12.31 -2.57
C LYS A 160 8.31 11.92 -3.16
N TRP A 161 7.86 10.68 -2.97
CA TRP A 161 6.60 10.21 -3.53
C TRP A 161 5.37 10.68 -2.75
N LEU A 162 5.42 10.73 -1.42
CA LEU A 162 4.22 10.93 -0.59
C LEU A 162 4.08 12.35 -0.03
N MET A 163 5.18 13.10 0.06
CA MET A 163 5.22 14.39 0.76
C MET A 163 5.65 15.57 -0.14
N SER A 164 6.32 15.32 -1.25
CA SER A 164 6.81 16.39 -2.15
C SER A 164 5.67 17.07 -2.92
N GLU A 165 5.79 18.38 -3.13
CA GLU A 165 4.89 19.17 -3.99
C GLU A 165 4.95 18.73 -5.46
N ASP A 166 6.12 18.29 -5.92
CA ASP A 166 6.34 17.78 -7.29
C ASP A 166 5.93 16.31 -7.46
N SER A 167 5.28 15.71 -6.46
CA SER A 167 4.89 14.32 -6.54
C SER A 167 3.83 14.07 -7.62
N SER A 168 4.00 12.97 -8.35
CA SER A 168 2.98 12.45 -9.27
C SER A 168 1.82 11.73 -8.55
N ASN A 169 1.86 11.60 -7.22
CA ASN A 169 0.81 10.97 -6.44
C ASN A 169 -0.45 11.83 -6.38
N THR A 170 -1.56 11.29 -6.86
CA THR A 170 -2.89 11.92 -6.77
C THR A 170 -3.76 11.32 -5.68
N THR A 171 -3.29 10.26 -5.01
CA THR A 171 -4.06 9.57 -3.96
C THR A 171 -3.93 10.33 -2.64
N PRO A 172 -5.03 10.59 -1.91
CA PRO A 172 -4.96 11.20 -0.58
C PRO A 172 -4.03 10.42 0.35
N VAL A 173 -3.20 11.13 1.12
CA VAL A 173 -2.25 10.54 2.06
C VAL A 173 -2.58 10.97 3.49
N ILE A 174 -2.67 10.01 4.40
CA ILE A 174 -2.68 10.26 5.85
C ILE A 174 -1.35 9.77 6.42
N VAL A 175 -0.65 10.64 7.15
CA VAL A 175 0.64 10.33 7.74
C VAL A 175 0.46 9.94 9.19
N PHE A 176 0.92 8.75 9.56
CA PHE A 176 1.02 8.33 10.95
C PHE A 176 2.48 8.38 11.39
N ASN A 177 2.75 9.15 12.44
CA ASN A 177 4.06 9.10 13.07
C ASN A 177 4.14 7.83 13.92
N VAL A 178 4.96 6.89 13.45
CA VAL A 178 5.17 5.60 14.12
C VAL A 178 6.49 5.55 14.88
N ASP A 179 7.18 6.67 15.08
CA ASP A 179 8.24 6.82 16.09
C ASP A 179 7.66 7.15 17.48
N THR A 180 6.62 6.41 17.84
CA THR A 180 5.82 6.62 19.04
C THR A 180 5.41 5.27 19.62
N THR A 181 4.71 5.29 20.76
CA THR A 181 4.16 4.07 21.38
C THR A 181 3.03 3.48 20.54
N ILE A 182 2.75 2.19 20.70
CA ILE A 182 1.65 1.52 19.99
C ILE A 182 0.30 2.17 20.34
N GLU A 183 0.14 2.63 21.58
CA GLU A 183 -1.05 3.31 22.08
C GLU A 183 -1.30 4.62 21.31
N GLN A 184 -0.25 5.41 21.07
CA GLN A 184 -0.34 6.64 20.27
C GLN A 184 -0.63 6.36 18.79
N VAL A 185 -0.11 5.27 18.24
CA VAL A 185 -0.46 4.84 16.87
C VAL A 185 -1.94 4.41 16.81
N GLN A 186 -2.43 3.68 17.81
CA GLN A 186 -3.85 3.30 17.91
C GLN A 186 -4.78 4.51 18.03
N GLU A 187 -4.35 5.55 18.75
CA GLU A 187 -5.09 6.81 18.82
C GLU A 187 -5.18 7.51 17.46
N GLN A 188 -4.07 7.59 16.72
CA GLN A 188 -4.06 8.10 15.34
C GLN A 188 -4.99 7.29 14.42
N CYS A 189 -5.03 5.97 14.55
CA CYS A 189 -5.98 5.12 13.82
C CYS A 189 -7.43 5.47 14.14
N LYS A 190 -7.77 5.64 15.43
CA LYS A 190 -9.14 6.00 15.87
C LYS A 190 -9.56 7.37 15.35
N LEU A 191 -8.68 8.37 15.44
CA LEU A 191 -8.95 9.73 14.95
C LEU A 191 -9.18 9.80 13.43
N ASN A 192 -8.69 8.80 12.68
CA ASN A 192 -8.84 8.74 11.23
C ASN A 192 -9.71 7.57 10.78
N GLU A 193 -10.46 6.94 11.68
CA GLU A 193 -11.25 5.74 11.40
C GLU A 193 -12.24 5.97 10.26
N ASP A 194 -12.99 7.07 10.29
CA ASP A 194 -13.98 7.37 9.25
C ASP A 194 -13.36 7.55 7.86
N LYS A 195 -12.16 8.16 7.79
CA LYS A 195 -11.41 8.30 6.53
C LYS A 195 -10.91 6.94 6.04
N ILE A 196 -10.29 6.16 6.93
CA ILE A 196 -9.73 4.82 6.61
C ILE A 196 -10.84 3.88 6.13
N LEU A 197 -12.02 3.96 6.74
CA LEU A 197 -13.17 3.17 6.38
C LEU A 197 -13.96 3.76 5.21
N GLY A 198 -13.57 4.92 4.67
CA GLY A 198 -14.27 5.60 3.58
C GLY A 198 -15.71 5.99 3.95
N LEU A 199 -15.97 6.30 5.22
CA LEU A 199 -17.25 6.79 5.73
C LEU A 199 -17.47 8.26 5.36
N ASP A 200 -16.42 9.11 5.36
CA ASP A 200 -16.50 10.51 4.93
C ASP A 200 -17.01 10.68 3.49
N LYS A 201 -16.64 9.77 2.59
CA LYS A 201 -17.09 9.79 1.18
C LYS A 201 -18.55 9.34 1.02
N ARG A 202 -19.13 8.65 2.02
CA ARG A 202 -20.48 8.06 1.94
C ARG A 202 -21.59 9.05 2.27
N GLU A 203 -21.31 10.12 3.02
CA GLU A 203 -22.28 11.21 3.25
C GLU A 203 -22.58 12.02 1.96
N VAL A 204 -21.69 11.99 0.97
CA VAL A 204 -21.81 12.79 -0.27
C VAL A 204 -22.60 12.10 -1.39
N LYS A 205 -22.91 10.79 -1.27
CA LYS A 205 -23.90 10.15 -2.15
C LYS A 205 -25.31 10.49 -1.66
N ASN A 206 -25.66 11.77 -1.76
CA ASN A 206 -27.04 12.22 -1.65
C ASN A 206 -27.88 11.40 -2.63
N VAL A 207 -28.86 10.68 -2.07
CA VAL A 207 -29.96 10.04 -2.78
C VAL A 207 -30.42 10.98 -3.89
N ASP A 208 -30.41 10.51 -5.13
CA ASP A 208 -30.86 11.31 -6.26
C ASP A 208 -32.27 11.85 -5.97
N GLU A 209 -32.58 13.07 -6.42
CA GLU A 209 -33.87 13.70 -6.13
C GLU A 209 -35.06 12.86 -6.65
N GLU A 210 -34.86 12.04 -7.69
CA GLU A 210 -35.87 11.14 -8.24
C GLU A 210 -36.24 9.99 -7.26
N SER A 211 -35.24 9.49 -6.52
CA SER A 211 -35.35 8.50 -5.45
C SER A 211 -35.98 9.10 -4.20
N LYS A 212 -35.71 10.38 -3.88
CA LYS A 212 -36.43 11.11 -2.82
C LYS A 212 -37.90 11.32 -3.18
N GLU A 213 -38.21 11.64 -4.43
CA GLU A 213 -39.58 11.81 -4.94
C GLU A 213 -40.37 10.48 -4.91
N LYS A 214 -39.71 9.37 -5.28
CA LYS A 214 -40.29 8.01 -5.21
C LYS A 214 -40.64 7.61 -3.77
N ILE A 215 -39.73 7.85 -2.83
CA ILE A 215 -39.95 7.54 -1.40
C ILE A 215 -41.09 8.39 -0.82
N LYS A 216 -41.17 9.68 -1.17
CA LYS A 216 -42.29 10.55 -0.77
C LYS A 216 -43.64 10.09 -1.35
N LYS A 217 -43.67 9.54 -2.57
CA LYS A 217 -44.90 8.96 -3.15
C LYS A 217 -45.31 7.65 -2.50
N THR A 218 -44.37 6.82 -2.06
CA THR A 218 -44.64 5.52 -1.43
C THR A 218 -45.12 5.64 0.01
N LEU A 219 -44.83 6.75 0.71
CA LEU A 219 -45.13 6.94 2.13
C LEU A 219 -46.31 7.89 2.43
N LYS A 220 -47.22 8.12 1.47
CA LYS A 220 -48.42 8.92 1.72
C LYS A 220 -49.39 8.20 2.67
N PHE A 221 -49.69 8.83 3.80
CA PHE A 221 -51.08 9.00 4.25
C PHE A 221 -51.83 9.85 3.22
#